data_AF-A0A086L1N0-F1
#
_entry.id   AF-A0A086L1N0-F1
#
_cell.length_a   1.000
_cell.length_b   1.000
_cell.length_c   1.000
_cell.angle_alpha   90.00
_cell.angle_beta   90.00
_cell.angle_gamma   90.00
#
_symmetry.space_group_name_H-M   'P 1'
#
loop_
_entity.id
_entity.type
_entity.pdbx_description
1 polymer ?
#
loop_
_entity_poly.entity_id
_entity_poly.type
_entity_poly.pdbx_seq_one_letter_code
_entity_poly.pdbx_strand_id
1 'polypeptide(L)'
;MTTFVPLATDGDGTASAVAVGDWLLQIINLKNPSQTQSYYTQFLEQFDKDEETGEQKIRDHFQLFELLLSQHQLVFNYATQARQPAAAEKGEKPQNRKTFLEAVHEVEEFFTVLIAMVVLRIENVEQAGQAAGTLCSVFRASTDMAEFRLRLLQSLYNAFPPSFPYRFPIFVATLEYAAETNLFSVMLPYIRYINEWMRDWNLPPSSKRQVFLILANELKKLKKA
;
A
#
# COMPACT_ATOMS: atom_id res chain seq x y z
N MET A 1 -10.28 23.28 4.80
CA MET A 1 -10.34 23.87 3.46
C MET A 1 -10.61 22.71 2.52
N THR A 2 -11.78 22.68 1.88
CA THR A 2 -12.13 21.69 0.87
C THR A 2 -11.75 22.25 -0.50
N THR A 3 -10.86 21.58 -1.20
CA THR A 3 -10.31 22.02 -2.48
C THR A 3 -11.35 21.74 -3.57
N PHE A 4 -12.08 22.79 -3.97
CA PHE A 4 -12.98 22.76 -5.13
C PHE A 4 -12.13 22.78 -6.41
N VAL A 5 -11.64 21.60 -6.82
CA VAL A 5 -11.10 21.39 -8.16
C VAL A 5 -12.18 20.66 -8.97
N PRO A 6 -12.57 21.13 -10.17
CA PRO A 6 -13.38 20.32 -11.07
C PRO A 6 -12.52 19.12 -11.52
N LEU A 7 -12.80 17.98 -10.89
CA LEU A 7 -12.16 16.70 -11.21
C LEU A 7 -12.90 16.09 -12.41
N ALA A 8 -12.15 15.57 -13.38
CA ALA A 8 -12.72 14.77 -14.47
C ALA A 8 -13.56 13.62 -13.90
N THR A 9 -14.55 13.11 -14.65
CA THR A 9 -15.08 11.77 -14.39
C THR A 9 -13.91 10.79 -14.35
N ASP A 10 -13.80 9.96 -13.30
CA ASP A 10 -12.57 9.29 -12.80
C ASP A 10 -11.89 8.26 -13.75
N GLY A 11 -11.87 8.52 -15.05
CA GLY A 11 -11.24 7.71 -16.08
C GLY A 11 -9.72 7.69 -15.97
N ASP A 12 -9.08 8.71 -15.39
CA ASP A 12 -7.63 8.76 -15.20
C ASP A 12 -7.15 8.53 -13.74
N GLY A 13 -8.07 8.36 -12.80
CA GLY A 13 -7.72 8.19 -11.37
C GLY A 13 -7.37 9.48 -10.64
N THR A 14 -7.46 10.64 -11.31
CA THR A 14 -7.23 11.97 -10.74
C THR A 14 -8.14 12.23 -9.54
N ALA A 15 -9.43 11.88 -9.62
CA ALA A 15 -10.36 12.15 -8.52
C ALA A 15 -10.03 11.31 -7.28
N SER A 16 -9.71 10.03 -7.51
CA SER A 16 -9.23 9.13 -6.46
C SER A 16 -7.92 9.62 -5.82
N ALA A 17 -6.96 10.09 -6.62
CA ALA A 17 -5.70 10.62 -6.11
C ALA A 17 -5.87 11.92 -5.31
N VAL A 18 -6.77 12.81 -5.74
CA VAL A 18 -7.10 14.04 -5.01
C VAL A 18 -7.82 13.73 -3.70
N ALA A 19 -8.77 12.80 -3.68
CA ALA A 19 -9.43 12.38 -2.45
C ALA A 19 -8.44 11.82 -1.41
N VAL A 20 -7.49 11.00 -1.86
CA VAL A 20 -6.41 10.46 -1.02
C VAL A 20 -5.47 11.56 -0.53
N GLY A 21 -5.08 12.50 -1.40
CA GLY A 21 -4.25 13.65 -1.03
C GLY A 21 -4.92 14.55 0.00
N ASP A 22 -6.20 14.85 -0.18
CA ASP A 22 -7.00 15.64 0.78
C ASP A 22 -7.14 14.92 2.13
N TRP A 23 -7.34 13.60 2.14
CA TRP A 23 -7.35 12.80 3.36
C TRP A 23 -5.99 12.82 4.07
N LEU A 24 -4.88 12.66 3.35
CA LEU A 24 -3.53 12.79 3.91
C LEU A 24 -3.28 14.17 4.49
N LEU A 25 -3.70 15.23 3.79
CA LEU A 25 -3.58 16.61 4.26
C LEU A 25 -4.31 16.83 5.59
N GLN A 26 -5.48 16.22 5.77
CA GLN A 26 -6.19 16.27 7.05
C GLN A 26 -5.37 15.63 8.18
N ILE A 27 -4.76 14.46 7.92
CA ILE A 27 -3.90 13.77 8.90
C ILE A 27 -2.65 14.60 9.22
N ILE A 28 -1.97 15.13 8.19
CA ILE A 28 -0.76 15.95 8.36
C ILE A 28 -1.10 17.22 9.13
N ASN A 29 -2.21 17.89 8.83
CA ASN A 29 -2.62 19.10 9.53
C ASN A 29 -2.91 18.87 11.01
N LEU A 30 -3.40 17.67 11.37
CA LEU A 30 -3.65 17.31 12.77
C LEU A 30 -2.36 16.95 13.52
N LYS A 31 -1.40 16.28 12.86
CA LYS A 31 -0.20 15.73 13.52
C LYS A 31 1.03 16.61 13.41
N ASN A 32 1.24 17.22 12.24
CA ASN A 32 2.39 18.05 11.90
C ASN A 32 1.95 19.34 11.15
N PRO A 33 1.30 20.30 11.84
CA PRO A 33 0.78 21.51 11.20
C PRO A 33 1.84 22.29 10.42
N SER A 34 3.10 22.30 10.90
CA SER A 34 4.22 23.00 10.27
C SER A 34 4.60 22.46 8.88
N GLN A 35 4.33 21.18 8.59
CA GLN A 35 4.65 20.56 7.31
C GLN A 35 3.49 20.63 6.30
N THR A 36 2.28 20.98 6.76
CA THR A 36 1.06 20.93 5.96
C THR A 36 1.15 21.80 4.71
N GLN A 37 1.63 23.03 4.84
CA GLN A 37 1.74 23.95 3.72
C GLN A 37 2.74 23.45 2.67
N SER A 38 3.89 22.93 3.11
CA SER A 38 4.92 22.39 2.21
C SER A 38 4.40 21.18 1.43
N TYR A 39 3.71 20.27 2.11
CA TYR A 39 3.13 19.09 1.46
C TYR A 39 2.03 19.48 0.48
N TYR A 40 1.16 20.42 0.85
CA TYR A 40 0.10 20.93 -0.02
C TYR A 40 0.66 21.53 -1.31
N THR A 41 1.71 22.34 -1.22
CA THR A 41 2.37 22.92 -2.40
C THR A 41 2.95 21.83 -3.30
N GLN A 42 3.71 20.87 -2.74
CA GLN A 42 4.27 19.76 -3.52
C GLN A 42 3.18 18.89 -4.17
N PHE A 43 2.05 18.70 -3.48
CA PHE A 43 0.91 17.94 -3.99
C PHE A 43 0.26 18.63 -5.18
N LEU A 44 0.01 19.94 -5.09
CA LEU A 44 -0.55 20.72 -6.20
C LEU A 44 0.38 20.76 -7.43
N GLU A 45 1.70 20.75 -7.23
CA GLU A 45 2.69 20.71 -8.31
C GLU A 45 2.66 19.40 -9.13
N GLN A 46 1.94 18.38 -8.66
CA GLN A 46 1.73 17.12 -9.40
C GLN A 46 0.58 17.19 -10.41
N PHE A 47 -0.15 18.31 -10.49
CA PHE A 47 -1.30 18.47 -11.36
C PHE A 47 -1.12 19.63 -12.33
N ASP A 48 -1.30 19.36 -13.60
CA ASP A 48 -1.37 20.37 -14.65
C ASP A 48 -2.83 20.63 -15.03
N LYS A 49 -3.12 21.88 -15.38
CA LYS A 49 -4.43 22.24 -15.92
C LYS A 49 -4.43 22.00 -17.43
N ASP A 50 -5.33 21.14 -17.88
CA ASP A 50 -5.57 20.91 -19.28
C ASP A 50 -6.19 22.17 -19.92
N GLU A 51 -5.53 22.74 -20.94
CA GLU A 51 -5.94 24.00 -21.57
C GLU A 51 -7.23 23.86 -22.40
N GLU A 52 -7.55 22.66 -22.90
CA GLU A 52 -8.71 22.41 -23.76
C GLU A 52 -9.98 22.15 -22.95
N THR A 53 -9.86 21.39 -21.85
CA THR A 53 -10.99 20.96 -21.01
C THR A 53 -11.13 21.79 -19.73
N GLY A 54 -10.05 22.45 -19.29
CA GLY A 54 -9.98 23.15 -18.02
C GLY A 54 -9.86 22.23 -16.80
N GLU A 55 -9.79 20.91 -16.99
CA GLU A 55 -9.69 19.90 -15.95
C GLU A 55 -8.25 19.78 -15.43
N GLN A 56 -8.08 19.30 -14.19
CA GLN A 56 -6.75 18.95 -13.69
C GLN A 56 -6.38 17.51 -14.07
N LYS A 57 -5.16 17.32 -14.55
CA LYS A 57 -4.59 16.00 -14.88
C LYS A 57 -3.30 15.77 -14.11
N ILE A 58 -3.04 14.50 -13.78
CA ILE A 58 -1.81 14.11 -13.12
C ILE A 58 -0.64 14.28 -14.11
N ARG A 59 0.39 15.01 -13.70
CA ARG A 59 1.58 15.28 -14.50
C ARG A 59 2.48 14.06 -14.62
N ASP A 60 2.75 13.40 -13.50
CA ASP A 60 3.59 12.20 -13.41
C ASP A 60 3.04 11.27 -12.31
N HIS A 61 2.48 10.13 -12.74
CA HIS A 61 1.89 9.15 -11.84
C HIS A 61 2.90 8.51 -10.89
N PHE A 62 4.16 8.36 -11.32
CA PHE A 62 5.20 7.78 -10.48
C PHE A 62 5.63 8.77 -9.39
N GLN A 63 5.84 10.05 -9.73
CA GLN A 63 6.18 11.08 -8.75
C GLN A 63 5.05 11.32 -7.74
N LEU A 64 3.80 11.35 -8.21
CA LEU A 64 2.64 11.46 -7.33
C LEU A 64 2.55 10.25 -6.38
N PHE A 65 2.77 9.04 -6.88
CA PHE A 65 2.84 7.84 -6.05
C PHE A 65 3.93 7.95 -4.97
N GLU A 66 5.14 8.38 -5.34
CA GLU A 66 6.25 8.54 -4.37
C GLU A 66 5.91 9.60 -3.31
N LEU A 67 5.32 10.73 -3.71
CA LEU A 67 4.90 11.79 -2.80
C LEU A 67 3.84 11.30 -1.80
N LEU A 68 2.81 10.59 -2.27
CA LEU A 68 1.77 10.03 -1.40
C LEU A 68 2.36 8.97 -0.46
N LEU A 69 3.17 8.05 -1.00
CA LEU A 69 3.78 6.98 -0.21
C LEU A 69 4.81 7.49 0.80
N SER A 70 5.41 8.66 0.60
CA SER A 70 6.35 9.27 1.57
C SER A 70 5.73 9.41 2.96
N GLN A 71 4.41 9.53 3.05
CA GLN A 71 3.66 9.70 4.31
C GLN A 71 3.19 8.38 4.93
N HIS A 72 3.62 7.21 4.43
CA HIS A 72 3.18 5.89 4.89
C HIS A 72 3.31 5.68 6.40
N GLN A 73 4.34 6.24 7.05
CA GLN A 73 4.52 6.13 8.50
C GLN A 73 3.39 6.84 9.25
N LEU A 74 2.99 8.04 8.81
CA LEU A 74 1.86 8.76 9.41
C LEU A 74 0.56 7.99 9.23
N VAL A 75 0.36 7.41 8.05
CA VAL A 75 -0.81 6.57 7.70
C VAL A 75 -0.93 5.35 8.63
N PHE A 76 0.14 4.59 8.82
CA PHE A 76 0.11 3.44 9.73
C PHE A 76 -0.03 3.86 11.21
N ASN A 77 0.60 4.98 11.59
CA ASN A 77 0.48 5.52 12.95
C ASN A 77 -0.95 5.97 13.25
N TYR A 78 -1.66 6.55 12.27
CA TYR A 78 -3.07 6.92 12.39
C TYR A 78 -3.95 5.73 12.79
N ALA A 79 -3.85 4.60 12.08
CA ALA A 79 -4.59 3.39 12.45
C ALA A 79 -4.16 2.81 13.81
N THR A 80 -2.87 2.82 14.11
CA THR A 80 -2.35 2.27 15.38
C THR A 80 -2.81 3.09 16.60
N GLN A 81 -2.94 4.41 16.45
CA GLN A 81 -3.42 5.29 17.52
C GLN A 81 -4.91 5.07 17.81
N ALA A 82 -5.72 4.78 16.78
CA ALA A 82 -7.13 4.42 16.97
C ALA A 82 -7.32 3.11 17.76
N ARG A 83 -6.26 2.30 17.90
CA ARG A 83 -6.26 1.05 18.70
C ARG A 83 -6.09 1.30 20.20
N GLN A 84 -5.46 2.40 20.62
CA GLN A 84 -5.12 2.63 22.03
C GLN A 84 -6.35 3.15 22.80
N PRO A 85 -6.74 2.51 23.93
CA PRO A 85 -7.71 3.11 24.84
C PRO A 85 -7.08 4.37 25.44
N ALA A 86 -7.75 5.51 25.23
CA ALA A 86 -7.25 6.85 25.51
C ALA A 86 -6.51 6.97 26.86
N ALA A 87 -5.18 7.15 26.82
CA ALA A 87 -4.54 7.99 27.81
C ALA A 87 -4.98 9.42 27.47
N ALA A 88 -5.94 9.93 28.25
CA ALA A 88 -6.59 11.22 28.15
C ALA A 88 -5.71 12.38 27.61
N GLU A 89 -5.64 12.54 26.29
CA GLU A 89 -5.29 13.81 25.68
C GLU A 89 -6.49 14.74 25.85
N LYS A 90 -6.36 15.64 26.83
CA LYS A 90 -7.35 16.66 27.17
C LYS A 90 -7.59 17.56 25.96
N GLY A 91 -8.68 17.37 25.23
CA GLY A 91 -9.13 18.34 24.23
C GLY A 91 -10.05 17.83 23.13
N GLU A 92 -10.05 16.53 22.81
CA GLU A 92 -10.89 16.02 21.73
C GLU A 92 -12.35 15.85 22.18
N LYS A 93 -13.26 16.58 21.51
CA LYS A 93 -14.70 16.36 21.66
C LYS A 93 -15.03 14.91 21.26
N PRO A 94 -15.81 14.17 22.06
CA PRO A 94 -16.06 12.74 21.88
C PRO A 94 -16.83 12.36 20.59
N GLN A 95 -17.26 13.34 19.80
CA GLN A 95 -18.21 13.15 18.68
C GLN A 95 -17.54 12.87 17.31
N ASN A 96 -16.22 12.99 17.21
CA ASN A 96 -15.45 12.75 15.97
C ASN A 96 -14.45 11.58 16.06
N ARG A 97 -14.53 10.74 17.10
CA ARG A 97 -13.60 9.62 17.25
C ARG A 97 -14.02 8.45 16.37
N LYS A 98 -13.24 8.21 15.32
CA LYS A 98 -13.38 7.01 14.48
C LYS A 98 -12.93 5.78 15.25
N THR A 99 -13.60 4.67 14.99
CA THR A 99 -13.25 3.37 15.56
C THR A 99 -11.95 2.86 14.93
N PHE A 100 -11.25 1.94 15.62
CA PHE A 100 -10.07 1.27 15.05
C PHE A 100 -10.38 0.62 13.70
N LEU A 101 -11.56 0.03 13.54
CA LEU A 101 -11.95 -0.64 12.29
C LEU A 101 -12.12 0.37 11.15
N GLU A 102 -12.75 1.52 11.39
CA GLU A 102 -12.89 2.60 10.41
C GLU A 102 -11.52 3.16 10.02
N ALA A 103 -10.61 3.36 10.99
CA ALA A 103 -9.27 3.84 10.71
C ALA A 103 -8.47 2.85 9.85
N VAL A 104 -8.59 1.54 10.12
CA VAL A 104 -7.95 0.50 9.29
C VAL A 104 -8.54 0.48 7.88
N HIS A 105 -9.86 0.66 7.73
CA HIS A 105 -10.51 0.72 6.43
C HIS A 105 -10.01 1.91 5.58
N GLU A 106 -9.86 3.09 6.18
CA GLU A 106 -9.33 4.26 5.48
C GLU A 106 -7.86 4.05 5.04
N VAL A 107 -7.07 3.39 5.88
CA VAL A 107 -5.69 3.01 5.50
C VAL A 107 -5.69 1.98 4.38
N GLU A 108 -6.65 1.05 4.37
CA GLU A 108 -6.79 0.06 3.29
C GLU A 108 -7.19 0.74 1.96
N GLU A 109 -8.14 1.68 1.99
CA GLU A 109 -8.53 2.50 0.84
C GLU A 109 -7.36 3.30 0.29
N PHE A 110 -6.59 3.94 1.18
CA PHE A 110 -5.36 4.67 0.82
C PHE A 110 -4.39 3.79 0.02
N PHE A 111 -4.04 2.62 0.55
CA PHE A 111 -3.11 1.73 -0.14
C PHE A 111 -3.73 1.09 -1.37
N THR A 112 -5.05 0.87 -1.41
CA THR A 112 -5.74 0.36 -2.59
C THR A 112 -5.63 1.33 -3.76
N VAL A 113 -5.79 2.63 -3.53
CA VAL A 113 -5.59 3.66 -4.55
C VAL A 113 -4.13 3.69 -5.03
N LEU A 114 -3.16 3.60 -4.13
CA LEU A 114 -1.74 3.54 -4.53
C LEU A 114 -1.43 2.29 -5.36
N ILE A 115 -1.94 1.12 -4.97
CA ILE A 115 -1.77 -0.12 -5.73
C ILE A 115 -2.41 0.02 -7.12
N ALA A 116 -3.61 0.58 -7.19
CA ALA A 116 -4.30 0.83 -8.46
C ALA A 116 -3.52 1.81 -9.36
N MET A 117 -2.94 2.86 -8.79
CA MET A 117 -2.08 3.81 -9.52
C MET A 117 -0.87 3.09 -10.13
N VAL A 118 -0.19 2.24 -9.36
CA VAL A 118 0.97 1.48 -9.85
C VAL A 118 0.57 0.50 -10.96
N VAL A 119 -0.55 -0.19 -10.83
CA VAL A 119 -0.96 -1.25 -11.77
C VAL A 119 -1.58 -0.69 -13.04
N LEU A 120 -2.36 0.41 -12.94
CA LEU A 120 -3.19 0.91 -14.04
C LEU A 120 -2.59 2.13 -14.75
N ARG A 121 -1.69 2.89 -14.10
CA ARG A 121 -1.20 4.17 -14.63
C ARG A 121 0.29 4.22 -14.90
N ILE A 122 1.09 3.37 -14.26
CA ILE A 122 2.54 3.31 -14.48
C ILE A 122 2.82 2.30 -15.60
N GLU A 123 2.97 2.81 -16.83
CA GLU A 123 3.17 1.97 -18.02
C GLU A 123 4.57 1.33 -18.08
N ASN A 124 5.57 1.99 -17.51
CA ASN A 124 6.93 1.48 -17.50
C ASN A 124 7.06 0.34 -16.48
N VAL A 125 7.36 -0.86 -16.98
CA VAL A 125 7.46 -2.09 -16.17
C VAL A 125 8.52 -1.99 -15.07
N GLU A 126 9.64 -1.32 -15.33
CA GLU A 126 10.71 -1.14 -14.34
C GLU A 126 10.29 -0.17 -13.23
N GLN A 127 9.63 0.94 -13.57
CA GLN A 127 9.07 1.86 -12.59
C GLN A 127 7.95 1.22 -11.77
N ALA A 128 7.06 0.45 -12.41
CA ALA A 128 6.03 -0.31 -11.71
C ALA A 128 6.65 -1.36 -10.77
N GLY A 129 7.74 -2.00 -11.20
CA GLY A 129 8.53 -2.93 -10.39
C GLY A 129 9.17 -2.25 -9.18
N GLN A 130 9.78 -1.08 -9.37
CA GLN A 130 10.35 -0.26 -8.31
C GLN A 130 9.26 0.15 -7.31
N ALA A 131 8.13 0.67 -7.78
CA ALA A 131 7.00 1.07 -6.95
C ALA A 131 6.43 -0.10 -6.13
N ALA A 132 6.26 -1.27 -6.76
CA ALA A 132 5.85 -2.49 -6.07
C ALA A 132 6.87 -2.96 -5.01
N GLY A 133 8.17 -2.85 -5.31
CA GLY A 133 9.25 -3.14 -4.37
C GLY A 133 9.23 -2.19 -3.16
N THR A 134 8.97 -0.90 -3.39
CA THR A 134 8.83 0.10 -2.32
C THR A 134 7.60 -0.20 -1.45
N LEU A 135 6.45 -0.54 -2.04
CA LEU A 135 5.26 -0.97 -1.29
C LEU A 135 5.54 -2.22 -0.44
N CYS A 136 6.20 -3.24 -1.01
CA CYS A 136 6.61 -4.42 -0.26
C CYS A 136 7.47 -4.05 0.96
N SER A 137 8.43 -3.15 0.76
CA SER A 137 9.32 -2.67 1.84
C SER A 137 8.54 -1.94 2.93
N VAL A 138 7.61 -1.05 2.54
CA VAL A 138 6.72 -0.31 3.44
C VAL A 138 5.82 -1.25 4.25
N PHE A 139 5.23 -2.26 3.62
CA PHE A 139 4.37 -3.24 4.30
C PHE A 139 5.17 -4.12 5.25
N ARG A 140 6.39 -4.50 4.90
CA ARG A 140 7.29 -5.32 5.73
C ARG A 140 8.04 -4.55 6.81
N ALA A 141 8.03 -3.22 6.78
CA ALA A 141 8.84 -2.38 7.68
C ALA A 141 8.54 -2.55 9.18
N SER A 142 7.37 -3.09 9.56
CA SER A 142 7.00 -3.37 10.95
C SER A 142 6.16 -4.65 11.05
N THR A 143 6.17 -5.26 12.23
CA THR A 143 5.30 -6.39 12.62
C THR A 143 4.02 -5.92 13.32
N ASP A 144 3.83 -4.62 13.52
CA ASP A 144 2.59 -4.05 14.03
C ASP A 144 1.44 -4.27 13.03
N MET A 145 0.28 -4.71 13.53
CA MET A 145 -0.86 -5.06 12.67
C MET A 145 -0.46 -6.07 11.58
N ALA A 146 0.34 -7.08 11.94
CA ALA A 146 0.90 -8.08 11.01
C ALA A 146 -0.14 -8.70 10.07
N GLU A 147 -1.33 -9.07 10.57
CA GLU A 147 -2.40 -9.63 9.74
C GLU A 147 -2.88 -8.64 8.66
N PHE A 148 -3.01 -7.37 9.01
CA PHE A 148 -3.41 -6.32 8.08
C PHE A 148 -2.32 -6.05 7.04
N ARG A 149 -1.06 -5.94 7.46
CA ARG A 149 0.09 -5.78 6.54
C ARG A 149 0.25 -6.96 5.59
N LEU A 150 0.03 -8.19 6.08
CA LEU A 150 0.02 -9.39 5.25
C LEU A 150 -1.12 -9.34 4.22
N ARG A 151 -2.30 -8.84 4.59
CA ARG A 151 -3.41 -8.62 3.65
C ARG A 151 -3.04 -7.59 2.57
N LEU A 152 -2.37 -6.50 2.92
CA LEU A 152 -1.89 -5.51 1.94
C LEU A 152 -0.87 -6.12 0.96
N LEU A 153 0.06 -6.95 1.44
CA LEU A 153 1.00 -7.70 0.58
C LEU A 153 0.26 -8.66 -0.38
N GLN A 154 -0.75 -9.37 0.12
CA GLN A 154 -1.59 -10.24 -0.71
C GLN A 154 -2.40 -9.43 -1.74
N SER A 155 -2.95 -8.28 -1.35
CA SER A 155 -3.65 -7.36 -2.25
C SER A 155 -2.72 -6.90 -3.38
N LEU A 156 -1.50 -6.47 -3.04
CA LEU A 156 -0.48 -6.08 -4.03
C LEU A 156 -0.14 -7.24 -4.99
N TYR A 157 0.07 -8.45 -4.48
CA TYR A 157 0.32 -9.63 -5.32
C TYR A 157 -0.84 -9.93 -6.28
N ASN A 158 -2.07 -9.80 -5.79
CA ASN A 158 -3.28 -10.10 -6.56
C ASN A 158 -3.62 -9.03 -7.59
N ALA A 159 -3.18 -7.78 -7.37
CA ALA A 159 -3.45 -6.67 -8.28
C ALA A 159 -2.70 -6.79 -9.62
N PHE A 160 -1.49 -7.37 -9.62
CA PHE A 160 -0.73 -7.55 -10.85
C PHE A 160 -1.19 -8.78 -11.66
N PRO A 161 -1.07 -8.75 -13.00
CA PRO A 161 -1.33 -9.91 -13.84
C PRO A 161 -0.25 -11.00 -13.67
N PRO A 162 -0.52 -12.29 -14.00
CA PRO A 162 0.45 -13.37 -13.85
C PRO A 162 1.76 -13.18 -14.62
N SER A 163 1.68 -12.46 -15.74
CA SER A 163 2.82 -12.12 -16.61
C SER A 163 3.75 -11.05 -16.06
N PHE A 164 3.37 -10.36 -14.97
CA PHE A 164 4.18 -9.28 -14.42
C PHE A 164 5.50 -9.82 -13.82
N PRO A 165 6.68 -9.37 -14.29
CA PRO A 165 7.97 -9.95 -13.87
C PRO A 165 8.22 -9.87 -12.36
N TYR A 166 7.77 -8.79 -11.72
CA TYR A 166 7.97 -8.55 -10.30
C TYR A 166 6.95 -9.27 -9.39
N ARG A 167 6.01 -10.03 -9.96
CA ARG A 167 5.04 -10.82 -9.18
C ARG A 167 5.70 -11.89 -8.32
N PHE A 168 6.78 -12.51 -8.81
CA PHE A 168 7.53 -13.49 -8.03
C PHE A 168 8.25 -12.85 -6.81
N PRO A 169 9.03 -11.77 -6.95
CA PRO A 169 9.57 -11.03 -5.80
C PRO A 169 8.53 -10.64 -4.75
N ILE A 170 7.35 -10.15 -5.16
CA ILE A 170 6.25 -9.80 -4.23
C ILE A 170 5.78 -11.04 -3.47
N PHE A 171 5.65 -12.18 -4.14
CA PHE A 171 5.26 -13.43 -3.51
C PHE A 171 6.29 -13.92 -2.48
N VAL A 172 7.58 -13.84 -2.81
CA VAL A 172 8.67 -14.18 -1.86
C VAL A 172 8.61 -13.27 -0.63
N ALA A 173 8.45 -11.95 -0.84
CA ALA A 173 8.31 -10.99 0.25
C ALA A 173 7.09 -11.29 1.14
N THR A 174 5.98 -11.74 0.55
CA THR A 174 4.76 -12.16 1.26
C THR A 174 5.01 -13.42 2.10
N LEU A 175 5.69 -14.43 1.54
CA LEU A 175 6.04 -15.65 2.26
C LEU A 175 6.99 -15.40 3.43
N GLU A 176 8.02 -14.59 3.21
CA GLU A 176 9.00 -14.22 4.25
C GLU A 176 8.31 -13.48 5.39
N TYR A 177 7.46 -12.48 5.07
CA TYR A 177 6.73 -11.73 6.08
C TYR A 177 5.76 -12.62 6.88
N ALA A 178 5.06 -13.54 6.22
CA ALA A 178 4.18 -14.50 6.90
C ALA A 178 4.97 -15.43 7.84
N ALA A 179 6.18 -15.83 7.45
CA ALA A 179 7.07 -16.63 8.29
C ALA A 179 7.59 -15.84 9.50
N GLU A 180 8.04 -14.60 9.28
CA GLU A 180 8.55 -13.68 10.33
C GLU A 180 7.48 -13.34 11.38
N THR A 181 6.21 -13.27 10.97
CA THR A 181 5.07 -12.87 11.84
C THR A 181 4.30 -14.05 12.43
N ASN A 182 4.73 -15.30 12.20
CA ASN A 182 4.02 -16.53 12.60
C ASN A 182 2.61 -16.67 11.99
N LEU A 183 2.36 -16.03 10.85
CA LEU A 183 1.09 -16.08 10.11
C LEU A 183 1.16 -17.02 8.90
N PHE A 184 2.15 -17.91 8.86
CA PHE A 184 2.37 -18.82 7.73
C PHE A 184 1.19 -19.79 7.47
N SER A 185 0.36 -20.06 8.49
CA SER A 185 -0.87 -20.85 8.34
C SER A 185 -1.82 -20.29 7.27
N VAL A 186 -1.87 -18.97 7.13
CA VAL A 186 -2.67 -18.26 6.10
C VAL A 186 -2.20 -18.61 4.69
N MET A 187 -0.92 -18.96 4.51
CA MET A 187 -0.35 -19.27 3.20
C MET A 187 -0.62 -20.71 2.75
N LEU A 188 -0.99 -21.62 3.65
CA LEU A 188 -1.14 -23.05 3.37
C LEU A 188 -2.08 -23.38 2.20
N PRO A 189 -3.27 -22.75 2.04
CA PRO A 189 -4.18 -23.04 0.93
C PRO A 189 -3.56 -22.74 -0.44
N TYR A 190 -2.56 -21.84 -0.48
CA TYR A 190 -1.92 -21.38 -1.71
C TYR A 190 -0.71 -22.23 -2.10
N ILE A 191 -0.06 -22.89 -1.15
CA ILE A 191 1.14 -23.71 -1.39
C ILE A 191 0.89 -24.81 -2.43
N ARG A 192 -0.33 -25.34 -2.52
CA ARG A 192 -0.67 -26.37 -3.53
C ARG A 192 -0.50 -25.89 -4.97
N TYR A 193 -0.63 -24.60 -5.23
CA TYR A 193 -0.50 -24.00 -6.56
C TYR A 193 0.93 -23.57 -6.89
N ILE A 194 1.87 -23.69 -5.94
CA ILE A 194 3.24 -23.20 -6.09
C ILE A 194 3.93 -23.78 -7.34
N ASN A 195 3.69 -25.06 -7.62
CA ASN A 195 4.30 -25.76 -8.77
C ASN A 195 3.80 -25.22 -10.10
N GLU A 196 2.54 -24.79 -10.17
CA GLU A 196 1.94 -24.17 -11.36
C GLU A 196 2.51 -22.77 -11.53
N TRP A 197 2.48 -21.94 -10.49
CA TRP A 197 3.03 -20.58 -10.53
C TRP A 197 4.53 -20.54 -10.86
N MET A 198 5.31 -21.51 -10.38
CA MET A 198 6.73 -21.63 -10.72
C MET A 198 7.00 -21.96 -12.19
N ARG A 199 6.02 -22.53 -12.90
CA ARG A 199 6.09 -22.69 -14.36
C ARG A 199 5.76 -21.36 -15.04
N ASP A 200 4.72 -20.67 -14.58
CA ASP A 200 4.27 -19.39 -15.14
C ASP A 200 5.35 -18.29 -15.02
N TRP A 201 6.04 -18.23 -13.88
CA TRP A 201 7.11 -17.25 -13.64
C TRP A 201 8.43 -17.56 -14.37
N ASN A 202 8.55 -18.70 -15.04
CA ASN A 202 9.75 -19.15 -15.74
C ASN A 202 11.06 -18.98 -14.93
N LEU A 203 11.04 -19.36 -13.66
CA LEU A 203 12.12 -19.07 -12.72
C LEU A 203 13.36 -19.95 -12.92
N PRO A 204 14.57 -19.42 -12.64
CA PRO A 204 15.78 -20.23 -12.60
C PRO A 204 15.74 -21.23 -11.43
N PRO A 205 16.49 -22.35 -11.51
CA PRO A 205 16.51 -23.36 -10.45
C PRO A 205 16.96 -22.85 -9.06
N SER A 206 17.73 -21.76 -8.99
CA SER A 206 18.10 -21.11 -7.72
C SER A 206 16.90 -20.52 -6.99
N SER A 207 16.08 -19.72 -7.69
CA SER A 207 14.88 -19.08 -7.11
C SER A 207 13.83 -20.10 -6.67
N LYS A 208 13.65 -21.18 -7.43
CA LYS A 208 12.77 -22.29 -7.04
C LYS A 208 13.21 -22.93 -5.73
N ARG A 209 14.53 -23.17 -5.58
CA ARG A 209 15.10 -23.74 -4.35
C ARG A 209 14.87 -22.84 -3.13
N GLN A 210 14.99 -21.52 -3.28
CA GLN A 210 14.73 -20.57 -2.18
C GLN A 210 13.30 -20.72 -1.66
N VAL A 211 12.30 -20.72 -2.54
CA VAL A 211 10.90 -20.89 -2.15
C VAL A 211 10.69 -22.21 -1.41
N PHE A 212 11.12 -23.33 -1.99
CA PHE A 212 10.95 -24.64 -1.37
C PHE A 212 11.63 -24.74 -0.01
N LEU A 213 12.78 -24.08 0.17
CA LEU A 213 13.48 -24.05 1.45
C LEU A 213 12.69 -23.30 2.52
N ILE A 214 12.11 -22.13 2.18
CA ILE A 214 11.20 -21.39 3.08
C ILE A 214 10.01 -22.29 3.45
N LEU A 215 9.33 -22.86 2.45
CA LEU A 215 8.17 -23.73 2.67
C LEU A 215 8.51 -24.93 3.56
N ALA A 216 9.61 -25.63 3.30
CA ALA A 216 10.01 -26.80 4.08
C ALA A 216 10.32 -26.46 5.54
N ASN A 217 10.99 -25.33 5.78
CA ASN A 217 11.31 -24.88 7.13
C ASN A 217 10.04 -24.52 7.93
N GLU A 218 9.12 -23.76 7.33
CA GLU A 218 7.90 -23.34 8.00
C GLU A 218 6.92 -24.52 8.22
N LEU A 219 6.76 -25.41 7.23
CA LEU A 219 5.95 -26.62 7.40
C LEU A 219 6.51 -27.53 8.51
N LYS A 220 7.83 -27.60 8.66
CA LYS A 220 8.47 -28.35 9.76
C LYS A 220 8.24 -27.71 11.12
N LYS A 221 8.18 -26.37 11.21
CA LYS A 221 7.82 -25.65 12.44
C LYS A 221 6.35 -25.91 12.80
N LEU A 222 5.45 -25.79 11.82
CA LEU A 222 4.01 -26.03 12.03
C LEU A 222 3.68 -27.46 12.44
N LYS A 223 4.42 -28.47 11.94
CA LYS A 223 4.22 -29.86 12.36
C LYS A 223 4.69 -30.14 13.80
N LYS A 224 5.51 -29.26 14.38
CA LYS A 224 6.04 -29.38 15.74
C LYS A 224 5.26 -28.55 16.77
N ALA A 225 4.43 -27.61 16.31
CA ALA A 225 3.51 -26.84 17.12
C ALA A 225 2.21 -27.62 17.35
#